data_AF-A0A831LPJ0-F1
#
_entry.id   AF-A0A831LPJ0-F1
#
_cell.length_a   1.000
_cell.length_b   1.000
_cell.length_c   1.000
_cell.angle_alpha   90.00
_cell.angle_beta   90.00
_cell.angle_gamma   90.00
#
_symmetry.space_group_name_H-M   'P 1'
#
loop_
_entity.id
_entity.type
_entity.pdbx_description
1 polymer ?
#
loop_
_entity_poly.entity_id
_entity_poly.type
_entity_poly.pdbx_seq_one_letter_code
_entity_poly.pdbx_strand_id
1 'polypeptide(L)' 'MIEGKIRVLARVPAFWINTAMLIYYTGNFFYNMLYNMSLNYSVEFALVTIKFSSIFHAAFYVLISVGFWKARSIEKKQTR' A
#
# COMPACT_ATOMS: atom_id res chain seq x y z
N MET A 1 -1.02 -0.28 -28.47
CA MET A 1 -0.62 -0.51 -27.06
C MET A 1 0.38 0.59 -26.71
N ILE A 2 -0.02 1.63 -25.99
CA ILE A 2 0.88 2.74 -25.64
C ILE A 2 1.74 2.23 -24.49
N GLU A 3 3.03 1.97 -24.74
CA GLU A 3 3.99 1.69 -23.67
C GLU A 3 3.95 2.84 -22.64
N GLY A 4 3.43 2.53 -21.46
CA GLY A 4 3.39 3.47 -20.36
C GLY A 4 4.80 3.71 -19.85
N LYS A 5 5.46 4.77 -20.34
CA LYS A 5 6.72 5.24 -19.75
C LYS A 5 6.49 5.43 -18.24
N ILE A 6 7.27 4.77 -17.38
CA ILE A 6 7.07 4.69 -15.91
C ILE A 6 6.84 6.08 -15.26
N ARG A 7 7.50 7.13 -15.78
CA ARG A 7 7.33 8.54 -15.36
C ARG A 7 5.90 9.09 -15.57
N VAL A 8 5.13 8.52 -16.49
CA VAL A 8 3.74 8.89 -16.74
C VAL A 8 2.82 8.16 -15.76
N LEU A 9 3.05 6.87 -15.50
CA LEU A 9 2.25 6.08 -14.55
C LEU A 9 2.27 6.67 -13.13
N ALA A 10 3.45 7.07 -12.64
CA ALA A 10 3.58 7.68 -11.31
C ALA A 10 2.87 9.04 -11.16
N ARG A 11 2.38 9.65 -12.25
CA ARG A 11 1.52 10.85 -12.21
C ARG A 11 0.04 10.52 -12.09
N VAL A 12 -0.36 9.30 -12.43
CA VAL A 12 -1.76 8.87 -12.39
C VAL A 12 -2.15 8.53 -10.95
N PRO A 13 -3.20 9.14 -10.38
CA PRO A 13 -3.67 8.85 -9.02
C PRO A 13 -4.02 7.38 -8.82
N ALA A 14 -4.67 6.77 -9.82
CA ALA A 14 -5.08 5.38 -9.81
C ALA A 14 -3.90 4.41 -9.63
N PHE A 15 -2.70 4.75 -10.14
CA PHE A 15 -1.51 3.92 -9.93
C PHE A 15 -1.17 3.78 -8.43
N TRP A 16 -1.19 4.89 -7.69
CA TRP A 16 -0.87 4.90 -6.26
C TRP A 16 -1.94 4.16 -5.43
N ILE A 17 -3.21 4.38 -5.75
CA ILE A 17 -4.33 3.72 -5.05
C ILE A 17 -4.30 2.21 -5.28
N ASN A 18 -4.14 1.76 -6.54
CA ASN A 18 -4.05 0.32 -6.83
C ASN A 18 -2.82 -0.33 -6.18
N THR A 19 -1.68 0.36 -6.19
CA THR A 19 -0.47 -0.12 -5.50
C THR A 19 -0.70 -0.23 -3.99
N ALA A 20 -1.40 0.74 -3.39
CA ALA A 20 -1.77 0.68 -1.99
C ALA A 20 -2.61 -0.57 -1.68
N MET A 21 -3.64 -0.84 -2.48
CA MET A 21 -4.49 -2.03 -2.32
C MET A 21 -3.67 -3.33 -2.41
N LEU A 22 -2.75 -3.42 -3.37
CA LEU A 22 -1.86 -4.57 -3.51
C LEU A 22 -0.96 -4.76 -2.27
N ILE A 23 -0.37 -3.68 -1.75
CA ILE A 23 0.42 -3.73 -0.51
C ILE A 23 -0.43 -4.19 0.67
N TYR A 24 -1.65 -3.65 0.81
CA TYR A 24 -2.56 -4.02 1.87
C TYR A 24 -2.91 -5.51 1.84
N TYR A 25 -3.32 -6.03 0.68
CA TYR A 25 -3.63 -7.46 0.54
C TYR A 25 -2.41 -8.35 0.74
N THR A 26 -1.25 -7.94 0.22
CA THR A 26 0.00 -8.69 0.39
C THR A 26 0.41 -8.78 1.86
N GLY A 27 0.42 -7.64 2.57
CA GLY A 27 0.75 -7.58 3.99
C GLY A 27 -0.20 -8.42 4.84
N ASN A 28 -1.52 -8.34 4.55
CA ASN A 28 -2.51 -9.18 5.23
C ASN A 28 -2.33 -10.66 4.91
N PHE A 29 -2.03 -11.03 3.66
CA PHE A 29 -1.79 -12.41 3.28
C PHE A 29 -0.62 -13.01 4.08
N PHE A 30 0.52 -12.30 4.14
CA PHE A 30 1.67 -12.74 4.94
C PHE A 30 1.36 -12.83 6.43
N TYR A 31 0.64 -11.84 6.98
CA TYR A 31 0.23 -11.86 8.38
C TYR A 31 -0.64 -13.09 8.69
N ASN A 32 -1.65 -13.36 7.86
CA ASN A 32 -2.55 -14.50 8.04
C ASN A 32 -1.85 -15.84 7.84
N MET A 33 -0.91 -15.94 6.91
CA MET A 33 -0.11 -17.16 6.71
C MET A 33 0.70 -17.52 7.95
N LEU A 34 1.23 -16.51 8.66
CA LEU A 34 2.03 -16.70 9.87
C LEU A 34 1.19 -16.76 11.14
N TYR A 35 -0.11 -16.46 11.09
CA TYR A 35 -0.96 -16.31 12.28
C TYR A 35 -0.99 -17.56 13.17
N ASN A 36 -1.10 -18.75 12.57
CA ASN A 36 -1.06 -20.01 13.31
C ASN A 36 0.30 -20.27 13.97
N MET A 37 1.40 -19.82 13.35
CA MET A 37 2.72 -19.87 13.98
C MET A 37 2.82 -18.84 15.11
N SER A 38 2.26 -17.65 14.93
CA SER A 38 2.23 -16.60 15.95
C SER A 38 1.48 -16.99 17.20
N LEU A 39 0.42 -17.80 17.09
CA LEU A 39 -0.34 -18.28 18.24
C LEU A 39 0.41 -19.35 19.05
N ASN A 40 1.16 -20.23 18.38
CA ASN A 40 1.71 -21.44 19.01
C ASN A 40 3.21 -21.36 19.33
N TYR A 41 3.94 -20.42 18.73
CA TYR A 41 5.40 -20.34 18.88
C TYR A 41 5.82 -19.50 20.09
N SER A 42 5.60 -18.19 20.06
CA SER A 42 5.90 -17.30 21.18
C SER A 42 5.28 -15.91 21.02
N VAL A 43 5.15 -15.19 22.14
CA VAL A 43 4.68 -13.79 22.16
C VAL A 43 5.64 -12.86 21.42
N GLU A 44 6.95 -13.08 21.53
CA GLU A 44 7.97 -12.30 20.83
C GLU A 44 7.82 -12.42 19.31
N PHE A 45 7.57 -13.63 18.81
CA PHE A 45 7.32 -13.83 17.39
C PHE A 45 6.06 -13.08 16.94
N ALA A 46 4.97 -13.16 17.70
CA ALA A 46 3.75 -12.41 17.41
C ALA A 46 4.01 -10.89 17.37
N LEU A 47 4.79 -10.35 18.30
CA LEU A 47 5.18 -8.93 18.31
C LEU A 47 5.98 -8.54 17.05
N VAL A 48 6.89 -9.40 16.59
CA VAL A 48 7.64 -9.17 15.34
C VAL A 48 6.70 -9.18 14.14
N THR A 49 5.77 -10.14 14.05
CA THR A 49 4.78 -10.23 12.97
C THR A 49 3.86 -9.00 12.95
N ILE A 50 3.44 -8.51 14.11
CA ILE A 50 2.64 -7.28 14.24
C ILE A 50 3.45 -6.06 13.78
N LYS A 51 4.71 -5.92 14.21
CA LYS A 51 5.60 -4.83 13.75
C LYS A 51 5.75 -4.86 12.24
N PHE A 52 5.99 -6.04 11.66
CA PHE A 52 6.06 -6.20 10.21
C PHE A 52 4.75 -5.77 9.52
N SER A 53 3.59 -6.24 10.00
CA SER A 53 2.28 -5.84 9.48
C SER A 53 2.03 -4.33 9.59
N SER A 54 2.49 -3.68 10.66
CA SER A 54 2.36 -2.23 10.83
C SER A 54 3.10 -1.43 9.76
N ILE A 55 4.25 -1.91 9.27
CA ILE A 55 4.99 -1.28 8.17
C ILE A 55 4.18 -1.33 6.87
N PHE A 56 3.52 -2.45 6.57
CA PHE A 56 2.63 -2.56 5.39
C PHE A 56 1.43 -1.62 5.50
N HIS A 57 0.82 -1.49 6.68
CA HIS A 57 -0.27 -0.55 6.91
C HIS A 57 0.19 0.91 6.78
N ALA A 58 1.36 1.26 7.30
CA ALA A 58 1.94 2.59 7.14
C ALA A 58 2.18 2.91 5.66
N ALA A 59 2.79 1.98 4.91
CA ALA A 59 2.99 2.11 3.47
C ALA A 59 1.67 2.27 2.72
N PHE A 60 0.63 1.49 3.07
CA PHE A 60 -0.71 1.62 2.52
C PHE A 60 -1.26 3.05 2.67
N TYR A 61 -1.25 3.59 3.90
CA TYR A 61 -1.78 4.93 4.14
C TYR A 61 -0.97 6.03 3.46
N VAL A 62 0.35 5.89 3.37
CA VAL A 62 1.20 6.82 2.60
C VAL A 62 0.81 6.81 1.12
N LEU A 63 0.67 5.63 0.52
CA LEU A 63 0.32 5.50 -0.90
C LEU A 63 -1.08 6.03 -1.20
N ILE A 64 -2.07 5.74 -0.35
CA ILE A 64 -3.42 6.29 -0.46
C ILE A 64 -3.38 7.83 -0.39
N SER A 65 -2.66 8.38 0.58
CA SER A 65 -2.52 9.84 0.74
C SER A 65 -1.89 10.49 -0.48
N VAL A 66 -0.82 9.90 -1.04
CA VAL A 66 -0.19 10.36 -2.28
C VAL A 66 -1.14 10.27 -3.47
N GLY A 67 -1.93 9.20 -3.57
CA GLY A 67 -2.96 9.02 -4.59
C GLY A 67 -3.99 10.15 -4.58
N PHE A 68 -4.59 10.43 -3.42
CA PHE A 68 -5.56 11.52 -3.28
C PHE A 68 -4.96 12.90 -3.53
N TRP A 69 -3.73 13.16 -3.06
CA TRP A 69 -3.06 14.42 -3.33
C TRP A 69 -2.85 14.63 -4.84
N LYS A 70 -2.44 13.59 -5.57
CA LYS A 70 -2.30 13.66 -7.03
C LYS A 70 -3.63 13.87 -7.73
N ALA A 71 -4.71 13.22 -7.28
CA ALA A 71 -6.05 13.43 -7.84
C ALA A 71 -6.48 14.90 -7.75
N ARG A 72 -6.36 15.49 -6.56
CA ARG A 72 -6.65 16.92 -6.34
C ARG A 72 -5.78 17.85 -7.21
N SER A 73 -4.51 17.49 -7.42
CA SER A 73 -3.59 18.29 -8.24
C SER A 73 -3.94 18.28 -9.73
N ILE A 74 -4.55 17.20 -10.22
CA ILE A 74 -5.02 17.09 -11.60
C ILE A 74 -6.34 17.84 -11.77
N GLU A 75 -7.27 17.70 -10.84
CA GLU A 75 -8.54 18.42 -10.84
C GLU A 75 -8.34 19.95 -10.90
N LYS A 76 -7.43 20.49 -10.08
CA LYS A 76 -7.06 21.92 -10.11
C LYS A 76 -6.47 22.40 -11.44
N LYS A 77 -5.87 21.51 -12.23
CA LYS A 77 -5.33 21.86 -13.56
C LYS A 77 -6.40 21.85 -14.65
N GLN A 78 -7.50 21.13 -14.46
CA GLN A 78 -8.61 21.08 -15.43
C GLN A 78 -9.59 22.25 -15.26
N THR A 79 -9.61 22.87 -14.09
CA THR A 79 -10.46 24.03 -13.74
C THR A 79 -9.79 25.39 -13.95
N ARG A 80 -8.52 25.42 -14.38
CA ARG A 80 -7.78 26.62 -14.80
C ARG A 80 -7.55 26.58 -16.31
#